data_AF-M2XWZ5-F1
#
_entry.id   AF-M2XWZ5-F1
#
_cell.length_a   1.000
_cell.length_b   1.000
_cell.length_c   1.000
_cell.angle_alpha   90.00
_cell.angle_beta   90.00
_cell.angle_gamma   90.00
#
_symmetry.space_group_name_H-M   'P 1'
#
loop_
_entity.id
_entity.type
_entity.pdbx_description
1 polymer ?
#
loop_
_entity_poly.entity_id
_entity_poly.type
_entity_poly.pdbx_seq_one_letter_code
_entity_poly.pdbx_strand_id
1 'polypeptide(L)'
;MAQVCVSRNLDITGGTLSAQPWSVPRHVYDQSFSSVGNGTYGAQTNLPGKLMIDSGVQAWTNTSPLPAQVLFRLHRGSRYFAVSSPNAVQVRDRFTVAIGETPRVPDTSNQYQSASGGGVDMSTNTAAKPYAGLLRIWDDAMITEEWFGPVGPGETFRFHYRATLWTPPPWSNNANDNVPFHECEIDPVRVQLLAFPTQDLEVMG
;
A
#
# COMPACT_ATOMS: atom_id res chain seq x y z
N MET A 1 -33.51 -37.14 16.78
CA MET A 1 -32.45 -36.17 16.42
C MET A 1 -31.25 -36.96 15.95
N ALA A 2 -30.76 -36.72 14.73
CA ALA A 2 -29.54 -37.37 14.27
C ALA A 2 -28.37 -36.78 15.07
N GLN A 3 -27.72 -37.62 15.89
CA GLN A 3 -26.53 -37.25 16.64
C GLN A 3 -25.34 -37.43 15.70
N VAL A 4 -25.13 -36.46 14.80
CA VAL A 4 -23.98 -36.46 13.90
C VAL A 4 -22.83 -35.79 14.63
N CYS A 5 -21.68 -36.45 14.73
CA CYS A 5 -20.47 -35.81 15.22
C CYS A 5 -20.12 -34.66 14.28
N VAL A 6 -20.37 -33.42 14.70
CA VAL A 6 -19.93 -32.23 13.96
C VAL A 6 -18.56 -31.82 14.45
N SER A 7 -17.61 -31.71 13.52
CA SER A 7 -16.31 -31.10 13.82
C SER A 7 -16.52 -29.65 14.26
N ARG A 8 -15.57 -29.07 14.99
CA ARG A 8 -15.55 -27.64 15.42
C ARG A 8 -15.69 -26.61 14.29
N ASN A 9 -15.64 -27.06 13.03
CA ASN A 9 -15.76 -26.25 11.82
C ASN A 9 -17.19 -26.27 11.22
N LEU A 10 -18.09 -27.05 11.81
CA LEU A 10 -19.48 -27.19 11.40
C LEU A 10 -20.40 -26.89 12.59
N ASP A 11 -21.60 -26.42 12.28
CA ASP A 11 -22.68 -26.18 13.24
C ASP A 11 -23.98 -26.78 12.75
N ILE A 12 -24.87 -27.15 13.67
CA ILE A 12 -26.25 -27.53 13.35
C ILE A 12 -27.18 -26.62 14.13
N THR A 13 -27.64 -25.56 13.46
CA THR A 13 -28.67 -24.65 13.99
C THR A 13 -29.99 -24.92 13.28
N GLY A 14 -31.06 -25.18 14.03
CA GLY A 14 -32.41 -25.41 13.48
C GLY A 14 -32.55 -26.66 12.61
N GLY A 15 -31.67 -27.66 12.77
CA GLY A 15 -31.68 -28.88 11.96
C GLY A 15 -31.00 -28.76 10.59
N THR A 16 -30.37 -27.61 10.30
CA THR A 16 -29.58 -27.39 9.08
C THR A 16 -28.09 -27.40 9.42
N LEU A 17 -27.30 -28.14 8.65
CA LEU A 17 -25.84 -28.13 8.75
C LEU A 17 -25.27 -26.88 8.08
N SER A 18 -24.44 -26.13 8.79
CA SER A 18 -23.76 -24.94 8.28
C SER A 18 -22.27 -24.95 8.62
N ALA A 19 -21.46 -24.29 7.80
CA ALA A 19 -20.06 -24.04 8.12
C ALA A 19 -19.94 -22.93 9.16
N GLN A 20 -19.01 -23.09 10.10
CA GLN A 20 -18.70 -22.03 11.05
C GLN A 20 -18.07 -20.83 10.31
N PRO A 21 -18.31 -19.57 10.74
CA PRO A 21 -17.82 -18.39 10.03
C PRO A 21 -16.31 -18.32 9.86
N TRP A 22 -15.54 -18.95 10.76
CA TRP A 22 -14.09 -19.02 10.67
C TRP A 22 -13.57 -20.10 9.73
N SER A 23 -14.44 -20.99 9.24
CA SER A 23 -14.07 -22.12 8.39
C SER A 23 -14.11 -21.80 6.90
N VAL A 24 -14.40 -20.55 6.54
CA VAL A 24 -14.41 -20.04 5.17
C VAL A 24 -13.56 -18.78 5.03
N PRO A 25 -13.05 -18.47 3.83
CA PRO A 25 -12.38 -17.21 3.58
C PRO A 25 -13.28 -16.03 3.91
N ARG A 26 -12.74 -15.06 4.64
CA ARG A 26 -13.50 -13.91 5.13
C ARG A 26 -12.71 -12.62 4.94
N HIS A 27 -13.43 -11.57 4.59
CA HIS A 27 -12.88 -10.23 4.58
C HIS A 27 -12.86 -9.68 5.99
N VAL A 28 -11.68 -9.32 6.50
CA VAL A 28 -11.49 -8.99 7.93
C VAL A 28 -11.05 -7.55 8.17
N TYR A 29 -10.64 -6.84 7.12
CA TYR A 29 -10.21 -5.46 7.20
C TYR A 29 -10.37 -4.78 5.84
N ASP A 30 -10.90 -3.57 5.84
CA ASP A 30 -11.03 -2.71 4.65
C ASP A 30 -10.99 -1.24 5.06
N GLN A 31 -9.94 -0.53 4.67
CA GLN A 31 -9.76 0.89 4.97
C GLN A 31 -9.08 1.59 3.79
N SER A 32 -9.39 2.87 3.61
CA SER A 32 -8.73 3.73 2.62
C SER A 32 -7.96 4.86 3.31
N PHE A 33 -6.78 5.19 2.79
CA PHE A 33 -5.88 6.21 3.30
C PHE A 33 -5.62 7.25 2.23
N SER A 34 -6.09 8.47 2.47
CA SER A 34 -5.94 9.59 1.53
C SER A 34 -4.57 10.22 1.60
N SER A 35 -4.16 10.87 0.51
CA SER A 35 -2.92 11.66 0.52
C SER A 35 -3.09 12.97 1.30
N VAL A 36 -2.06 13.30 2.09
CA VAL A 36 -1.89 14.58 2.78
C VAL A 36 -0.91 15.51 2.05
N GLY A 37 -0.29 15.02 0.97
CA GLY A 37 0.81 15.69 0.28
C GLY A 37 0.46 16.20 -1.13
N ASN A 38 -0.78 16.06 -1.57
CA ASN A 38 -1.23 16.48 -2.90
C ASN A 38 -1.03 17.99 -3.15
N GLY A 39 -0.91 18.35 -4.43
CA GLY A 39 -0.74 19.71 -4.91
C GLY A 39 0.68 20.02 -5.35
N THR A 40 1.06 21.29 -5.27
CA THR A 40 2.37 21.76 -5.75
C THR A 40 3.51 21.27 -4.86
N TYR A 41 4.67 21.08 -5.47
CA TYR A 41 5.88 20.66 -4.76
C TYR A 41 7.13 21.36 -5.27
N GLY A 42 8.11 21.52 -4.37
CA GLY A 42 9.46 21.97 -4.70
C GLY A 42 10.47 20.84 -4.61
N ALA A 43 11.76 21.17 -4.56
CA ALA A 43 12.83 20.20 -4.42
C ALA A 43 12.66 19.33 -3.15
N GLN A 44 12.67 18.02 -3.34
CA GLN A 44 12.69 16.96 -2.32
C GLN A 44 13.84 16.00 -2.64
N THR A 45 15.07 16.52 -2.69
CA THR A 45 16.25 15.76 -3.18
C THR A 45 16.79 14.75 -2.18
N ASN A 46 16.50 14.93 -0.89
CA ASN A 46 16.84 13.96 0.15
C ASN A 46 15.75 12.89 0.26
N LEU A 47 16.17 11.63 0.33
CA LEU A 47 15.27 10.51 0.64
C LEU A 47 14.88 10.52 2.12
N PRO A 48 13.67 10.05 2.50
CA PRO A 48 12.63 9.45 1.62
C PRO A 48 11.79 10.48 0.84
N GLY A 49 12.02 11.78 1.03
CA GLY A 49 11.28 12.86 0.37
C GLY A 49 10.04 13.32 1.15
N LYS A 50 9.11 13.99 0.46
CA LYS A 50 7.85 14.51 1.02
C LYS A 50 6.90 13.35 1.32
N LEU A 51 6.36 13.29 2.53
CA LEU A 51 5.33 12.31 2.88
C LEU A 51 4.04 12.59 2.11
N MET A 52 3.53 11.59 1.41
CA MET A 52 2.28 11.68 0.65
C MET A 52 1.14 10.94 1.34
N ILE A 53 1.34 9.69 1.73
CA ILE A 53 0.35 8.88 2.44
C ILE A 53 1.04 8.19 3.62
N ASP A 54 0.36 8.14 4.77
CA ASP A 54 0.75 7.35 5.92
C ASP A 54 -0.50 6.70 6.52
N SER A 55 -0.54 5.37 6.57
CA SER A 55 -1.64 4.66 7.23
C SER A 55 -1.52 4.67 8.74
N GLY A 56 -0.35 4.99 9.30
CA GLY A 56 0.03 4.56 10.64
C GLY A 56 0.07 3.03 10.77
N VAL A 57 0.28 2.55 11.99
CA VAL A 57 0.19 1.10 12.27
C VAL A 57 -1.28 0.70 12.38
N GLN A 58 -1.68 -0.21 11.50
CA GLN A 58 -2.99 -0.83 11.45
C GLN A 58 -2.92 -2.25 11.96
N ALA A 59 -4.03 -2.79 12.47
CA ALA A 59 -4.06 -4.07 13.14
C ALA A 59 -5.35 -4.85 12.87
N TRP A 60 -5.21 -6.17 12.75
CA TRP A 60 -6.30 -7.13 12.77
C TRP A 60 -5.93 -8.29 13.69
N THR A 61 -6.83 -8.65 14.62
CA THR A 61 -6.64 -9.78 15.54
C THR A 61 -7.45 -10.98 15.08
N ASN A 62 -6.80 -12.15 15.03
CA ASN A 62 -7.47 -13.38 14.67
C ASN A 62 -8.29 -13.92 15.85
N THR A 63 -9.60 -13.68 15.85
CA THR A 63 -10.53 -14.20 16.86
C THR A 63 -11.01 -15.64 16.57
N SER A 64 -10.56 -16.25 15.47
CA SER A 64 -10.89 -17.64 15.14
C SER A 64 -10.12 -18.61 16.03
N PRO A 65 -10.69 -19.78 16.34
CA PRO A 65 -9.95 -20.87 16.99
C PRO A 65 -8.91 -21.53 16.06
N LEU A 66 -8.96 -21.28 14.75
CA LEU A 66 -8.00 -21.74 13.75
C LEU A 66 -6.98 -20.64 13.40
N PRO A 67 -5.71 -21.01 13.15
CA PRO A 67 -4.78 -20.12 12.47
C PRO A 67 -5.30 -19.73 11.08
N ALA A 68 -4.91 -18.55 10.61
CA ALA A 68 -5.32 -18.05 9.30
C ALA A 68 -4.13 -17.53 8.50
N GLN A 69 -4.10 -17.88 7.21
CA GLN A 69 -3.31 -17.16 6.21
C GLN A 69 -4.04 -15.87 5.85
N VAL A 70 -3.32 -14.78 5.64
CA VAL A 70 -3.87 -13.47 5.30
C VAL A 70 -3.42 -13.11 3.90
N LEU A 71 -4.37 -12.94 2.99
CA LEU A 71 -4.14 -12.26 1.72
C LEU A 71 -4.24 -10.75 1.95
N PHE A 72 -3.08 -10.08 1.91
CA PHE A 72 -2.96 -8.64 1.96
C PHE A 72 -3.10 -8.07 0.55
N ARG A 73 -4.10 -7.22 0.33
CA ARG A 73 -4.31 -6.52 -0.94
C ARG A 73 -4.13 -5.03 -0.74
N LEU A 74 -3.21 -4.47 -1.51
CA LEU A 74 -2.95 -3.04 -1.58
C LEU A 74 -3.43 -2.50 -2.92
N HIS A 75 -4.53 -1.76 -2.89
CA HIS A 75 -5.07 -1.06 -4.05
C HIS A 75 -4.53 0.37 -4.05
N ARG A 76 -3.62 0.66 -4.97
CA ARG A 76 -3.14 2.02 -5.22
C ARG A 76 -4.13 2.69 -6.16
N GLY A 77 -4.65 3.84 -5.75
CA GLY A 77 -5.40 4.72 -6.64
C GLY A 77 -4.51 5.29 -7.74
N SER A 78 -5.13 5.99 -8.70
CA SER A 78 -4.41 6.63 -9.78
C SER A 78 -3.46 7.71 -9.26
N ARG A 79 -2.45 8.06 -10.07
CA ARG A 79 -1.48 9.09 -9.72
C ARG A 79 -1.31 10.03 -10.87
N TYR A 80 -1.27 11.33 -10.58
CA TYR A 80 -0.96 12.36 -11.54
C TYR A 80 0.35 13.05 -11.16
N PHE A 81 1.20 13.25 -12.15
CA PHE A 81 2.43 14.02 -12.00
C PHE A 81 2.55 15.03 -13.13
N ALA A 82 2.89 16.26 -12.77
CA ALA A 82 3.36 17.26 -13.70
C ALA A 82 4.74 17.74 -13.27
N VAL A 83 5.71 17.69 -14.19
CA VAL A 83 7.09 18.09 -13.92
C VAL A 83 7.68 18.84 -15.10
N SER A 84 8.19 20.04 -14.82
CA SER A 84 8.87 20.89 -15.78
C SER A 84 10.29 20.41 -16.10
N SER A 85 10.70 20.53 -17.36
CA SER A 85 12.06 20.26 -17.81
C SER A 85 13.07 21.20 -17.13
N PRO A 86 14.25 20.72 -16.67
CA PRO A 86 14.81 19.37 -16.84
C PRO A 86 14.64 18.48 -15.58
N ASN A 87 13.57 18.69 -14.80
CA ASN A 87 13.38 18.00 -13.53
C ASN A 87 12.69 16.64 -13.72
N ALA A 88 12.87 15.78 -12.72
CA ALA A 88 12.16 14.51 -12.60
C ALA A 88 11.48 14.39 -11.24
N VAL A 89 10.41 13.60 -11.19
CA VAL A 89 9.69 13.26 -9.96
C VAL A 89 9.50 11.76 -9.87
N GLN A 90 9.52 11.24 -8.66
CA GLN A 90 9.20 9.85 -8.39
C GLN A 90 8.42 9.73 -7.09
N VAL A 91 7.33 8.98 -7.11
CA VAL A 91 6.62 8.53 -5.92
C VAL A 91 7.00 7.09 -5.64
N ARG A 92 7.43 6.82 -4.41
CA ARG A 92 7.77 5.49 -3.93
C ARG A 92 6.82 5.11 -2.82
N ASP A 93 6.47 3.85 -2.75
CA ASP A 93 5.66 3.34 -1.68
C ASP A 93 6.20 2.05 -1.08
N ARG A 94 5.92 1.90 0.21
CA ARG A 94 6.35 0.74 0.98
C ARG A 94 5.33 0.39 2.03
N PHE A 95 5.13 -0.90 2.22
CA PHE A 95 4.52 -1.42 3.44
C PHE A 95 5.46 -2.35 4.17
N THR A 96 5.23 -2.44 5.47
CA THR A 96 5.88 -3.38 6.39
C THR A 96 4.78 -4.08 7.19
N VAL A 97 5.06 -5.33 7.56
CA VAL A 97 4.11 -6.17 8.29
C VAL A 97 4.80 -6.83 9.47
N ALA A 98 4.01 -7.23 10.46
CA ALA A 98 4.47 -8.03 11.58
C ALA A 98 3.30 -8.83 12.17
N ILE A 99 3.60 -9.97 12.78
CA ILE A 99 2.63 -10.80 13.48
C ILE A 99 3.07 -10.89 14.95
N GLY A 100 2.17 -10.60 15.88
CA GLY A 100 2.47 -10.60 17.32
C GLY A 100 3.21 -9.36 17.82
N GLU A 101 3.93 -8.64 16.96
CA GLU A 101 4.73 -7.46 17.29
C GLU A 101 4.33 -6.22 16.47
N THR A 102 5.04 -5.10 16.66
CA THR A 102 4.82 -3.85 15.92
C THR A 102 5.72 -3.80 14.69
N PRO A 103 5.19 -3.54 13.49
CA PRO A 103 6.01 -3.46 12.29
C PRO A 103 6.92 -2.23 12.34
N ARG A 104 8.12 -2.34 11.77
CA ARG A 104 9.00 -1.19 11.58
C ARG A 104 8.31 -0.12 10.73
N VAL A 105 8.62 1.14 10.95
CA VAL A 105 8.14 2.22 10.07
C VAL A 105 8.66 1.99 8.64
N PRO A 106 7.81 2.02 7.60
CA PRO A 106 8.24 1.91 6.21
C PRO A 106 9.17 3.06 5.83
N ASP A 107 10.36 2.72 5.33
CA ASP A 107 11.31 3.64 4.70
C ASP A 107 11.42 3.33 3.20
N THR A 108 11.03 4.30 2.37
CA THR A 108 11.00 4.24 0.90
C THR A 108 12.33 4.64 0.24
N SER A 109 13.40 4.86 1.03
CA SER A 109 14.70 5.32 0.51
C SER A 109 15.38 4.27 -0.38
N ASN A 110 15.53 3.04 0.11
CA ASN A 110 16.29 1.99 -0.58
C ASN A 110 15.48 0.76 -0.98
N GLN A 111 14.37 0.51 -0.29
CA GLN A 111 13.52 -0.63 -0.55
C GLN A 111 12.08 -0.15 -0.67
N TYR A 112 11.40 -0.51 -1.74
CA TYR A 112 10.03 -0.09 -2.02
C TYR A 112 9.32 -1.20 -2.80
N GLN A 113 8.02 -1.33 -2.61
CA GLN A 113 7.20 -2.30 -3.34
C GLN A 113 6.75 -1.75 -4.70
N SER A 114 6.78 -0.43 -4.84
CA SER A 114 6.43 0.24 -6.09
C SER A 114 7.09 1.61 -6.15
N ALA A 115 7.44 2.00 -7.37
CA ALA A 115 7.92 3.32 -7.70
C ALA A 115 7.34 3.73 -9.05
N SER A 116 6.89 4.97 -9.15
CA SER A 116 6.43 5.55 -10.41
C SER A 116 6.79 7.02 -10.51
N GLY A 117 6.93 7.52 -11.74
CA GLY A 117 7.26 8.89 -12.04
C GLY A 117 8.06 9.01 -13.32
N GLY A 118 8.61 10.19 -13.55
CA GLY A 118 9.34 10.50 -14.76
C GLY A 118 9.84 11.93 -14.79
N GLY A 119 10.50 12.27 -15.89
CA GLY A 119 10.97 13.62 -16.20
C GLY A 119 11.18 13.73 -17.70
N VAL A 120 11.27 14.97 -18.18
CA VAL A 120 11.67 15.26 -19.55
C VAL A 120 12.80 16.27 -19.50
N ASP A 121 13.83 16.08 -20.33
CA ASP A 121 14.89 17.04 -20.53
C ASP A 121 14.86 17.51 -21.99
N MET A 122 14.51 18.78 -22.17
CA MET A 122 14.43 19.43 -23.47
C MET A 122 15.77 20.03 -23.91
N SER A 123 16.85 19.77 -23.17
CA SER A 123 18.16 20.41 -23.30
C SER A 123 18.16 21.88 -22.87
N THR A 124 19.30 22.54 -23.07
CA THR A 124 19.54 23.95 -22.73
C THR A 124 19.97 24.73 -23.98
N ASN A 125 19.76 26.05 -23.95
CA ASN A 125 20.28 26.94 -24.98
C ASN A 125 21.77 27.27 -24.74
N THR A 126 22.35 28.11 -25.62
CA THR A 126 23.76 28.53 -25.54
C THR A 126 24.13 29.32 -24.29
N ALA A 127 23.14 29.81 -23.52
CA ALA A 127 23.32 30.47 -22.23
C ALA A 127 23.01 29.54 -21.04
N ALA A 128 23.00 28.21 -21.25
CA ALA A 128 22.68 27.18 -20.25
C ALA A 128 21.28 27.32 -19.61
N LYS A 129 20.35 27.99 -20.31
CA LYS A 129 18.96 28.13 -19.88
C LYS A 129 18.14 26.94 -20.41
N PRO A 130 17.38 26.23 -19.57
CA PRO A 130 16.54 25.11 -20.02
C PRO A 130 15.49 25.56 -21.04
N TYR A 131 15.28 24.74 -22.08
CA TYR A 131 14.11 24.91 -22.95
C TYR A 131 12.83 24.58 -22.19
N ALA A 132 11.77 25.31 -22.51
CA ALA A 132 10.45 25.09 -21.94
C ALA A 132 9.92 23.69 -22.33
N GLY A 133 9.38 23.00 -21.35
CA GLY A 133 8.91 21.63 -21.49
C GLY A 133 8.20 21.17 -20.23
N LEU A 134 7.08 20.47 -20.41
CA LEU A 134 6.27 19.97 -19.32
C LEU A 134 5.87 18.53 -19.62
N LEU A 135 6.25 17.63 -18.73
CA LEU A 135 5.76 16.26 -18.73
C LEU A 135 4.53 16.19 -17.83
N ARG A 136 3.44 15.60 -18.35
CA ARG A 136 2.26 15.23 -17.58
C ARG A 136 2.01 13.74 -17.74
N ILE A 137 1.96 13.01 -16.63
CA ILE A 137 1.75 11.56 -16.60
C ILE A 137 0.59 11.26 -15.66
N TRP A 138 -0.23 10.30 -16.07
CA TRP A 138 -1.18 9.62 -15.22
C TRP A 138 -0.80 8.15 -15.14
N ASP A 139 -0.71 7.62 -13.93
CA ASP A 139 -0.64 6.19 -13.68
C ASP A 139 -2.04 5.65 -13.40
N ASP A 140 -2.33 4.49 -13.98
CA ASP A 140 -3.53 3.74 -13.66
C ASP A 140 -3.49 3.18 -12.24
N ALA A 141 -4.67 2.87 -11.70
CA ALA A 141 -4.79 2.18 -10.43
C ALA A 141 -4.18 0.76 -10.52
N MET A 142 -3.48 0.33 -9.48
CA MET A 142 -2.76 -0.95 -9.44
C MET A 142 -3.03 -1.71 -8.15
N ILE A 143 -3.01 -3.04 -8.23
CA ILE A 143 -3.18 -3.92 -7.08
C ILE A 143 -1.89 -4.70 -6.85
N THR A 144 -1.43 -4.73 -5.60
CA THR A 144 -0.41 -5.68 -5.14
C THR A 144 -1.04 -6.63 -4.14
N GLU A 145 -0.77 -7.92 -4.32
CA GLU A 145 -1.26 -8.98 -3.46
C GLU A 145 -0.07 -9.74 -2.85
N GLU A 146 -0.10 -9.97 -1.55
CA GLU A 146 0.91 -10.75 -0.85
C GLU A 146 0.25 -11.62 0.23
N TRP A 147 0.80 -12.81 0.47
CA TRP A 147 0.31 -13.74 1.48
C TRP A 147 1.19 -13.68 2.73
N PHE A 148 0.56 -13.61 3.89
CA PHE A 148 1.22 -13.62 5.19
C PHE A 148 0.59 -14.60 6.15
N GLY A 149 1.40 -15.12 7.07
CA GLY A 149 0.92 -15.97 8.15
C GLY A 149 1.68 -17.30 8.26
N PRO A 150 1.14 -18.25 9.02
CA PRO A 150 -0.18 -18.19 9.67
C PRO A 150 -0.23 -17.20 10.84
N VAL A 151 -1.39 -16.58 11.06
CA VAL A 151 -1.72 -15.77 12.24
C VAL A 151 -2.48 -16.65 13.21
N GLY A 152 -1.90 -16.94 14.38
CA GLY A 152 -2.49 -17.82 15.37
C GLY A 152 -3.78 -17.28 16.01
N PRO A 153 -4.58 -18.14 16.68
CA PRO A 153 -5.71 -17.69 17.50
C PRO A 153 -5.29 -16.69 18.56
N GLY A 154 -5.99 -15.54 18.65
CA GLY A 154 -5.68 -14.44 19.56
C GLY A 154 -4.49 -13.56 19.13
N GLU A 155 -3.74 -13.97 18.10
CA GLU A 155 -2.60 -13.22 17.59
C GLU A 155 -3.05 -12.07 16.67
N THR A 156 -2.22 -11.04 16.59
CA THR A 156 -2.53 -9.83 15.82
C THR A 156 -1.57 -9.68 14.66
N PHE A 157 -2.12 -9.60 13.45
CA PHE A 157 -1.42 -9.14 12.26
C PHE A 157 -1.44 -7.61 12.23
N ARG A 158 -0.29 -6.98 12.03
CA ARG A 158 -0.14 -5.54 11.92
C ARG A 158 0.55 -5.17 10.62
N PHE A 159 0.16 -4.05 10.06
CA PHE A 159 0.81 -3.49 8.88
C PHE A 159 0.96 -1.98 9.00
N HIS A 160 1.92 -1.42 8.28
CA HIS A 160 2.12 0.02 8.14
C HIS A 160 2.47 0.32 6.69
N TYR A 161 1.75 1.21 6.04
CA TYR A 161 1.97 1.66 4.67
C TYR A 161 2.37 3.13 4.64
N ARG A 162 3.37 3.46 3.80
CA ARG A 162 3.74 4.84 3.46
C ARG A 162 4.00 5.01 1.99
N ALA A 163 3.65 6.17 1.47
CA ALA A 163 4.06 6.66 0.17
C ALA A 163 4.75 8.02 0.30
N THR A 164 5.84 8.23 -0.42
CA THR A 164 6.60 9.48 -0.41
C THR A 164 6.92 9.95 -1.82
N LEU A 165 6.96 11.26 -2.02
CA LEU A 165 7.40 11.93 -3.23
C LEU A 165 8.85 12.37 -3.08
N TRP A 166 9.68 11.94 -4.01
CA TRP A 166 11.09 12.27 -4.10
C TRP A 166 11.37 12.96 -5.44
N THR A 167 12.29 13.91 -5.44
CA THR A 167 12.77 14.56 -6.65
C THR A 167 14.24 14.17 -6.89
N PRO A 168 14.51 13.21 -7.80
CA PRO A 168 15.86 12.79 -8.10
C PRO A 168 16.79 13.97 -8.43
N PRO A 169 18.02 14.03 -7.88
CA PRO A 169 19.04 14.93 -8.38
C PRO A 169 19.47 14.56 -9.81
N PRO A 170 19.85 15.54 -10.66
CA PRO A 170 19.90 16.98 -10.38
C PRO A 170 18.50 17.64 -10.38
N TRP A 171 18.32 18.69 -9.56
CA TRP A 171 17.10 19.50 -9.55
C TRP A 171 17.41 20.96 -9.90
N SER A 172 16.68 21.50 -10.87
CA SER A 172 16.82 22.85 -11.40
C SER A 172 15.69 23.74 -10.89
N ASN A 173 16.06 24.88 -10.30
CA ASN A 173 15.10 25.92 -9.86
C ASN A 173 14.71 26.87 -11.00
N ASN A 174 15.49 26.92 -12.08
CA ASN A 174 15.22 27.71 -13.28
C ASN A 174 14.53 26.90 -14.39
N ALA A 175 13.88 25.79 -14.02
CA ALA A 175 13.16 24.90 -14.92
C ALA A 175 12.08 25.65 -15.72
N ASN A 176 11.77 25.12 -16.91
CA ASN A 176 10.77 25.65 -17.83
C ASN A 176 10.87 27.16 -18.05
N ASP A 177 12.04 27.63 -18.49
CA ASP A 177 12.31 29.06 -18.73
C ASP A 177 11.96 29.93 -17.50
N ASN A 178 12.50 29.57 -16.32
CA ASN A 178 12.22 30.27 -15.05
C ASN A 178 10.73 30.30 -14.62
N VAL A 179 9.87 29.50 -15.24
CA VAL A 179 8.45 29.34 -14.86
C VAL A 179 8.20 27.88 -14.49
N PRO A 180 8.77 27.39 -13.37
CA PRO A 180 8.61 25.99 -12.98
C PRO A 180 7.16 25.66 -12.65
N PHE A 181 6.68 24.55 -13.21
CA PHE A 181 5.40 23.93 -12.89
C PHE A 181 5.62 22.49 -12.41
N HIS A 182 5.25 22.25 -11.16
CA HIS A 182 5.44 20.98 -10.44
C HIS A 182 4.21 20.69 -9.58
N GLU A 183 3.51 19.62 -9.92
CA GLU A 183 2.27 19.22 -9.23
C GLU A 183 2.16 17.69 -9.16
N CYS A 184 1.71 17.18 -8.03
CA CYS A 184 1.50 15.75 -7.83
C CYS A 184 0.19 15.54 -7.08
N GLU A 185 -0.63 14.64 -7.60
CA GLU A 185 -1.84 14.17 -6.95
C GLU A 185 -1.83 12.65 -6.90
N ILE A 186 -2.08 12.10 -5.73
CA ILE A 186 -2.19 10.66 -5.52
C ILE A 186 -3.57 10.39 -4.94
N ASP A 187 -4.33 9.53 -5.61
CA ASP A 187 -5.60 9.03 -5.10
C ASP A 187 -5.40 8.15 -3.85
N PRO A 188 -6.44 7.97 -3.03
CA PRO A 188 -6.36 7.15 -1.84
C PRO A 188 -5.88 5.72 -2.13
N VAL A 189 -5.18 5.16 -1.14
CA VAL A 189 -4.77 3.76 -1.14
C VAL A 189 -5.75 2.98 -0.27
N ARG A 190 -6.32 1.91 -0.80
CA ARG A 190 -7.21 1.00 -0.07
C ARG A 190 -6.47 -0.28 0.30
N VAL A 191 -6.52 -0.65 1.57
CA VAL A 191 -5.96 -1.92 2.07
C VAL A 191 -7.10 -2.85 2.43
N GLN A 192 -7.08 -4.06 1.87
CA GLN A 192 -8.00 -5.13 2.21
C GLN A 192 -7.24 -6.33 2.76
N LEU A 193 -7.75 -6.94 3.82
CA LEU A 193 -7.23 -8.20 4.35
C LEU A 193 -8.31 -9.27 4.22
N LEU A 194 -7.96 -10.38 3.57
CA LEU A 194 -8.79 -11.58 3.54
C LEU A 194 -8.11 -12.68 4.36
N ALA A 195 -8.79 -13.19 5.37
CA ALA A 195 -8.30 -14.29 6.19
C ALA A 195 -8.81 -15.62 5.64
N PHE A 196 -7.90 -16.54 5.36
CA PHE A 196 -8.13 -17.90 4.90
C PHE A 196 -7.78 -18.87 6.03
N PRO A 197 -8.73 -19.68 6.52
CA PRO A 197 -8.42 -20.66 7.55
C PRO A 197 -7.43 -21.69 7.04
N THR A 198 -6.51 -22.10 7.90
CA THR A 198 -5.65 -23.26 7.63
C THR A 198 -6.32 -24.55 8.08
N GLN A 199 -5.75 -25.69 7.67
CA GLN A 199 -6.21 -27.00 8.11
C GLN A 199 -6.24 -27.08 9.64
N ASP A 200 -7.34 -27.62 10.15
CA ASP A 200 -7.49 -27.96 11.55
C ASP A 200 -6.65 -29.21 11.87
N LEU A 201 -5.77 -29.09 12.86
CA LEU A 201 -4.91 -30.21 13.30
C LEU A 201 -5.52 -30.95 14.50
N GLU A 202 -6.58 -30.42 15.11
CA GLU A 202 -7.29 -31.12 16.18
C GLU A 202 -8.23 -32.16 15.58
N VAL A 203 -7.86 -33.44 15.71
CA VAL A 203 -8.76 -34.57 15.48
C VAL A 203 -9.62 -34.73 16.73
N MET A 204 -10.86 -34.22 16.68
CA MET A 204 -11.85 -34.50 17.73
C MET A 204 -12.37 -35.94 17.51
N GLY A 205 -11.96 -36.85 18.38
CA GLY A 205 -12.44 -38.23 18.46
C GLY A 205 -13.71 -38.38 19.29
#